data_AF-A0A015HZV6-F1
#
_entry.id   AF-A0A015HZV6-F1
#
_cell.length_a   1.000
_cell.length_b   1.000
_cell.length_c   1.000
_cell.angle_alpha   90.00
_cell.angle_beta   90.00
_cell.angle_gamma   90.00
#
_symmetry.space_group_name_H-M   'P 1'
#
loop_
_entity.id
_entity.type
_entity.pdbx_description
1 polymer ?
#
loop_
_entity_poly.entity_id
_entity_poly.type
_entity_poly.pdbx_seq_one_letter_code
_entity_poly.pdbx_strand_id
1 'polypeptide(L)'
;MNEKLRIELLQLLMQQSGDYLENFGYEFDYDNQSNQQLLELITNCKNIKFLDLCKLRMKIIYQIFNLIENVKQNLNYLSISIDDYQDSNNICSSTILQNLGQILPSKLEYLNLVLKIKANDFEVFLKNSKDIFIKELLIMQKGSDDILHYIKKFIMEEKRVEYLAIWNFKYGDLPYFESEVKEFELYNIKLNYYYTTLIHPYNFMKELD
;
A
#
# COMPACT_ATOMS: atom_id res chain seq x y z
N MET A 1 20.04 -0.32 -26.24
CA MET A 1 18.65 -0.15 -26.71
C MET A 1 18.24 1.28 -26.42
N ASN A 2 17.87 2.05 -27.45
CA ASN A 2 17.43 3.46 -27.32
C ASN A 2 16.18 3.53 -26.43
N GLU A 3 16.10 4.49 -25.49
CA GLU A 3 14.95 4.69 -24.60
C GLU A 3 13.64 4.82 -25.37
N LYS A 4 13.62 5.55 -26.48
CA LYS A 4 12.45 5.67 -27.35
C LYS A 4 11.93 4.31 -27.82
N LEU A 5 12.85 3.43 -28.24
CA LEU A 5 12.52 2.08 -28.69
C LEU A 5 12.01 1.21 -27.53
N ARG A 6 12.50 1.44 -26.29
CA ARG A 6 11.97 0.74 -25.11
C ARG A 6 10.52 1.13 -24.84
N ILE A 7 10.21 2.42 -24.88
CA ILE A 7 8.86 2.95 -24.63
C ILE A 7 7.88 2.45 -25.68
N GLU A 8 8.25 2.47 -26.96
CA GLU A 8 7.41 1.97 -28.05
C GLU A 8 7.11 0.46 -27.88
N LEU A 9 8.10 -0.34 -27.48
CA LEU A 9 7.89 -1.77 -27.21
C LEU A 9 7.00 -2.01 -25.98
N LEU A 10 7.16 -1.23 -24.90
CA LEU A 10 6.29 -1.28 -23.73
C LEU A 10 4.86 -0.88 -24.08
N GLN A 11 4.66 0.16 -24.89
CA GLN A 11 3.35 0.57 -25.40
C GLN A 11 2.66 -0.55 -26.17
N LEU A 12 3.38 -1.18 -27.11
CA LEU A 12 2.85 -2.30 -27.89
C LEU A 12 2.52 -3.49 -27.00
N LEU A 13 3.36 -3.80 -26.02
CA LEU A 13 3.09 -4.86 -25.04
C LEU A 13 1.79 -4.57 -24.29
N MET A 14 1.64 -3.37 -23.73
CA MET A 14 0.42 -2.99 -22.99
C MET A 14 -0.83 -2.98 -23.87
N GLN A 15 -0.73 -2.63 -25.16
CA GLN A 15 -1.85 -2.75 -26.09
C GLN A 15 -2.28 -4.20 -26.34
N GLN A 16 -1.35 -5.14 -26.32
CA GLN A 16 -1.64 -6.55 -26.61
C GLN A 16 -2.01 -7.35 -25.35
N SER A 17 -1.41 -7.03 -24.21
CA SER A 17 -1.52 -7.81 -22.98
C SER A 17 -2.10 -7.04 -21.79
N GLY A 18 -2.33 -5.73 -21.91
CA GLY A 18 -2.76 -4.89 -20.79
C GLY A 18 -4.10 -5.31 -20.18
N ASP A 19 -5.01 -5.84 -21.00
CA ASP A 19 -6.29 -6.39 -20.52
C ASP A 19 -6.12 -7.70 -19.73
N TYR A 20 -4.99 -8.38 -19.85
CA TYR A 20 -4.69 -9.61 -19.10
C TYR A 20 -3.79 -9.35 -17.88
N LEU A 21 -3.35 -8.10 -17.68
CA LEU A 21 -2.45 -7.76 -16.59
C LEU A 21 -3.22 -7.68 -15.25
N GLU A 22 -3.11 -8.74 -14.45
CA GLU A 22 -3.74 -8.81 -13.13
C GLU A 22 -2.80 -8.43 -11.97
N ASN A 23 -1.48 -8.54 -12.16
CA ASN A 23 -0.50 -8.28 -11.11
C ASN A 23 0.56 -7.31 -11.63
N PHE A 24 0.76 -6.20 -10.92
CA PHE A 24 1.76 -5.20 -11.27
C PHE A 24 2.59 -4.83 -10.05
N GLY A 25 3.88 -5.11 -10.12
CA GLY A 25 4.87 -4.73 -9.12
C GLY A 25 5.95 -3.88 -9.74
N TYR A 26 6.28 -2.73 -9.15
CA TYR A 26 7.34 -1.87 -9.65
C TYR A 26 8.09 -1.11 -8.55
N GLU A 27 9.41 -1.10 -8.68
CA GLU A 27 10.32 -0.36 -7.82
C GLU A 27 10.82 0.89 -8.57
N PHE A 28 10.43 2.08 -8.10
CA PHE A 28 10.75 3.32 -8.80
C PHE A 28 12.20 3.77 -8.59
N ASP A 29 12.92 3.94 -9.68
CA ASP A 29 14.29 4.48 -9.71
C ASP A 29 14.32 6.02 -9.77
N TYR A 30 15.52 6.61 -9.80
CA TYR A 30 15.67 8.07 -9.80
C TYR A 30 15.25 8.76 -11.10
N ASP A 31 15.03 8.01 -12.19
CA ASP A 31 14.63 8.59 -13.48
C ASP A 31 13.13 8.87 -13.51
N ASN A 32 12.79 10.11 -13.22
CA ASN A 32 11.40 10.54 -13.17
C ASN A 32 10.68 10.41 -14.52
N GLN A 33 11.38 10.53 -15.66
CA GLN A 33 10.71 10.56 -16.95
C GLN A 33 10.23 9.17 -17.36
N SER A 34 11.10 8.16 -17.23
CA SER A 34 10.75 6.76 -17.48
C SER A 34 9.62 6.29 -16.55
N ASN A 35 9.67 6.68 -15.28
CA ASN A 35 8.64 6.32 -14.29
C ASN A 35 7.27 6.93 -14.60
N GLN A 36 7.23 8.21 -15.00
CA GLN A 36 5.98 8.87 -15.40
C GLN A 36 5.37 8.21 -16.64
N GLN A 37 6.20 7.91 -17.64
CA GLN A 37 5.75 7.23 -18.86
C GLN A 37 5.21 5.84 -18.54
N LEU A 38 5.89 5.06 -17.71
CA LEU A 38 5.42 3.73 -17.31
C LEU A 38 4.03 3.82 -16.63
N LEU A 39 3.84 4.78 -15.73
CA LEU A 39 2.56 4.97 -15.06
C LEU A 39 1.44 5.36 -16.02
N GLU A 40 1.73 6.20 -17.02
CA GLU A 40 0.77 6.54 -18.06
C GLU A 40 0.33 5.32 -18.87
N LEU A 41 1.26 4.39 -19.16
CA LEU A 41 0.93 3.14 -19.86
C LEU A 41 0.09 2.20 -19.00
N ILE A 42 0.49 1.98 -17.75
CA ILE A 42 -0.18 1.06 -16.84
C ILE A 42 -1.55 1.58 -16.40
N THR A 43 -1.79 2.89 -16.46
CA THR A 43 -3.14 3.48 -16.24
C THR A 43 -4.17 2.97 -17.26
N ASN A 44 -3.77 2.39 -18.39
CA ASN A 44 -4.71 1.76 -19.32
C ASN A 44 -5.08 0.31 -18.95
N CYS A 45 -4.36 -0.33 -18.02
CA CYS A 45 -4.61 -1.70 -17.57
C CYS A 45 -5.67 -1.72 -16.47
N LYS A 46 -6.91 -2.11 -16.80
CA LYS A 46 -8.05 -2.04 -15.87
C LYS A 46 -8.20 -3.24 -14.95
N ASN A 47 -7.58 -4.38 -15.29
CA ASN A 47 -7.80 -5.66 -14.61
C ASN A 47 -6.79 -5.98 -13.51
N ILE A 48 -5.99 -4.98 -13.08
CA ILE A 48 -5.02 -5.13 -12.00
C ILE A 48 -5.74 -5.43 -10.68
N LYS A 49 -5.45 -6.59 -10.11
CA LYS A 49 -5.91 -7.08 -8.81
C LYS A 49 -4.86 -6.90 -7.72
N PHE A 50 -3.58 -6.98 -8.06
CA PHE A 50 -2.46 -6.74 -7.14
C PHE A 50 -1.57 -5.62 -7.68
N LEU A 51 -1.48 -4.55 -6.91
CA LEU A 51 -0.58 -3.43 -7.11
C LEU A 51 0.49 -3.36 -6.00
N ASP A 52 1.77 -3.56 -6.34
CA ASP A 52 2.91 -3.39 -5.43
C ASP A 52 3.82 -2.26 -5.90
N LEU A 53 3.87 -1.16 -5.14
CA LEU A 53 4.54 0.07 -5.51
C LEU A 53 5.62 0.41 -4.51
N CYS A 54 6.87 0.30 -4.94
CA CYS A 54 8.03 0.46 -4.07
C CYS A 54 8.88 1.68 -4.40
N LYS A 55 9.45 2.33 -3.38
CA LYS A 55 10.28 3.54 -3.50
C LYS A 55 9.55 4.74 -4.12
N LEU A 56 8.28 4.94 -3.75
CA LEU A 56 7.50 6.10 -4.19
C LEU A 56 8.16 7.43 -3.80
N ARG A 57 8.01 8.42 -4.69
CA ARG A 57 8.51 9.80 -4.53
C ARG A 57 7.45 10.82 -4.91
N MET A 58 7.56 12.02 -4.36
CA MET A 58 6.55 13.08 -4.50
C MET A 58 6.09 13.35 -5.94
N LYS A 59 7.00 13.30 -6.92
CA LYS A 59 6.72 13.64 -8.31
C LYS A 59 5.72 12.71 -9.01
N ILE A 60 5.55 11.48 -8.53
CA ILE A 60 4.68 10.46 -9.15
C ILE A 60 3.45 10.13 -8.31
N ILE A 61 3.33 10.65 -7.07
CA ILE A 61 2.26 10.28 -6.13
C ILE A 61 0.86 10.52 -6.73
N TYR A 62 0.63 11.63 -7.41
CA TYR A 62 -0.68 11.91 -8.01
C TYR A 62 -1.02 10.95 -9.16
N GLN A 63 -0.02 10.48 -9.92
CA GLN A 63 -0.23 9.47 -10.95
C GLN A 63 -0.53 8.11 -10.34
N ILE A 64 0.08 7.79 -9.19
CA ILE A 64 -0.27 6.60 -8.41
C ILE A 64 -1.73 6.66 -7.95
N PHE A 65 -2.20 7.81 -7.47
CA PHE A 65 -3.61 7.95 -7.09
C PHE A 65 -4.55 7.73 -8.28
N ASN A 66 -4.22 8.29 -9.44
CA ASN A 66 -4.99 8.05 -10.67
C ASN A 66 -4.99 6.56 -11.06
N LEU A 67 -3.86 5.87 -10.93
CA LEU A 67 -3.76 4.43 -11.19
C LEU A 67 -4.65 3.64 -10.23
N ILE A 68 -4.56 3.90 -8.92
CA ILE A 68 -5.39 3.22 -7.90
C ILE A 68 -6.88 3.44 -8.17
N GLU A 69 -7.30 4.68 -8.44
CA GLU A 69 -8.70 4.98 -8.74
C GLU A 69 -9.17 4.28 -10.02
N ASN A 70 -8.31 4.17 -11.04
CA ASN A 70 -8.65 3.50 -12.29
C ASN A 70 -8.81 1.97 -12.15
N VAL A 71 -8.01 1.33 -11.29
CA VAL A 71 -8.06 -0.13 -11.08
C VAL A 71 -8.92 -0.54 -9.88
N LYS A 72 -9.49 0.44 -9.18
CA LYS A 72 -10.26 0.30 -7.93
C LYS A 72 -11.30 -0.82 -7.95
N GLN A 73 -11.99 -1.03 -9.06
CA GLN A 73 -13.05 -2.06 -9.16
C GLN A 73 -12.51 -3.49 -9.07
N ASN A 74 -11.25 -3.72 -9.46
CA ASN A 74 -10.61 -5.04 -9.49
C ASN A 74 -9.54 -5.21 -8.41
N LEU A 75 -9.08 -4.11 -7.81
CA LEU A 75 -7.99 -4.08 -6.85
C LEU A 75 -8.36 -4.81 -5.55
N ASN A 76 -7.64 -5.89 -5.24
CA ASN A 76 -7.79 -6.68 -4.02
C ASN A 76 -6.58 -6.56 -3.09
N TYR A 77 -5.38 -6.34 -3.66
CA TYR A 77 -4.11 -6.29 -2.95
C TYR A 77 -3.37 -5.01 -3.30
N LEU A 78 -3.02 -4.21 -2.29
CA LEU A 78 -2.24 -2.99 -2.45
C LEU A 78 -1.07 -2.96 -1.48
N SER A 79 0.13 -2.72 -2.01
CA SER A 79 1.35 -2.48 -1.22
C SER A 79 1.98 -1.17 -1.67
N ILE A 80 2.26 -0.29 -0.71
CA ILE A 80 2.87 1.01 -0.94
C ILE A 80 4.06 1.19 0.00
N SER A 81 5.24 1.44 -0.58
CA SER A 81 6.43 1.86 0.18
C SER A 81 7.08 3.12 -0.40
N ILE A 82 7.55 3.99 0.50
CA ILE A 82 8.28 5.21 0.14
C ILE A 82 9.80 5.03 0.28
N ASP A 83 10.54 5.83 -0.49
CA ASP A 83 12.00 5.96 -0.40
C ASP A 83 12.40 6.95 0.71
N ASP A 84 13.00 6.42 1.80
CA ASP A 84 13.31 7.18 3.02
C ASP A 84 14.36 8.27 2.81
N TYR A 85 15.25 8.11 1.83
CA TYR A 85 16.36 9.04 1.61
C TYR A 85 15.91 10.42 1.14
N GLN A 86 14.75 10.51 0.49
CA GLN A 86 14.27 11.74 -0.16
C GLN A 86 12.99 12.29 0.47
N ASP A 87 12.28 11.53 1.32
CA ASP A 87 11.13 12.02 2.07
C ASP A 87 11.52 12.58 3.45
N SER A 88 12.62 13.34 3.51
CA SER A 88 13.16 13.89 4.76
C SER A 88 12.14 14.72 5.54
N ASN A 89 11.29 15.46 4.80
CA ASN A 89 10.23 16.30 5.33
C ASN A 89 8.90 15.55 5.57
N ASN A 90 8.84 14.25 5.27
CA ASN A 90 7.65 13.41 5.41
C ASN A 90 6.45 13.83 4.55
N ILE A 91 6.72 14.46 3.41
CA ILE A 91 5.69 14.99 2.52
C ILE A 91 4.98 13.86 1.78
N CYS A 92 5.72 12.83 1.34
CA CYS A 92 5.15 11.71 0.61
C CYS A 92 4.22 10.89 1.49
N SER A 93 4.69 10.49 2.68
CA SER A 93 3.84 9.75 3.64
C SER A 93 2.59 10.53 4.01
N SER A 94 2.72 11.83 4.29
CA SER A 94 1.60 12.71 4.61
C SER A 94 0.59 12.79 3.47
N THR A 95 1.07 13.00 2.23
CA THR A 95 0.22 13.08 1.04
C THR A 95 -0.52 11.77 0.79
N ILE A 96 0.14 10.62 0.93
CA ILE A 96 -0.47 9.29 0.81
C ILE A 96 -1.58 9.13 1.84
N LEU A 97 -1.31 9.36 3.12
CA LEU A 97 -2.29 9.16 4.19
C LEU A 97 -3.50 10.08 4.06
N GLN A 98 -3.31 11.34 3.65
CA GLN A 98 -4.41 12.30 3.51
C GLN A 98 -5.39 11.94 2.38
N ASN A 99 -4.92 11.27 1.31
CA ASN A 99 -5.72 11.02 0.11
C ASN A 99 -6.13 9.55 -0.06
N LEU A 100 -5.30 8.60 0.36
CA LEU A 100 -5.46 7.17 0.03
C LEU A 100 -6.83 6.64 0.46
N GLY A 101 -7.29 6.97 1.67
CA GLY A 101 -8.57 6.49 2.19
C GLY A 101 -9.79 6.82 1.31
N GLN A 102 -9.73 7.84 0.46
CA GLN A 102 -10.84 8.26 -0.42
C GLN A 102 -10.89 7.48 -1.74
N ILE A 103 -9.75 6.96 -2.19
CA ILE A 103 -9.59 6.34 -3.51
C ILE A 103 -9.54 4.81 -3.47
N LEU A 104 -9.38 4.23 -2.27
CA LEU A 104 -9.39 2.79 -2.07
C LEU A 104 -10.78 2.19 -2.38
N PRO A 105 -10.85 0.92 -2.84
CA PRO A 105 -12.12 0.21 -2.93
C PRO A 105 -12.75 0.00 -1.56
N SER A 106 -14.06 -0.30 -1.53
CA SER A 106 -14.78 -0.58 -0.28
C SER A 106 -14.30 -1.85 0.45
N LYS A 107 -13.60 -2.74 -0.25
CA LYS A 107 -13.01 -3.94 0.30
C LYS A 107 -11.62 -4.19 -0.29
N LEU A 108 -10.67 -4.54 0.58
CA LEU A 108 -9.37 -5.12 0.21
C LEU A 108 -9.17 -6.46 0.93
N GLU A 109 -8.54 -7.40 0.25
CA GLU A 109 -8.01 -8.60 0.90
C GLU A 109 -6.68 -8.26 1.62
N TYR A 110 -5.89 -7.33 1.09
CA TYR A 110 -4.59 -6.96 1.65
C TYR A 110 -4.25 -5.48 1.41
N LEU A 111 -3.81 -4.80 2.47
CA LEU A 111 -3.20 -3.48 2.40
C LEU A 111 -1.89 -3.45 3.18
N ASN A 112 -0.78 -3.13 2.52
CA ASN A 112 0.52 -2.93 3.15
C ASN A 112 1.02 -1.49 2.98
N LEU A 113 1.31 -0.84 4.10
CA LEU A 113 1.81 0.53 4.15
C LEU A 113 3.17 0.60 4.83
N VAL A 114 4.19 0.99 4.07
CA VAL A 114 5.58 1.11 4.52
C VAL A 114 5.97 2.59 4.47
N LEU A 115 5.60 3.31 5.52
CA LEU A 115 5.55 4.78 5.55
C LEU A 115 6.19 5.35 6.83
N LYS A 116 6.59 6.62 6.78
CA LYS A 116 6.91 7.41 7.98
C LYS A 116 5.63 8.13 8.43
N ILE A 117 4.86 7.46 9.28
CA ILE A 117 3.52 7.90 9.65
C ILE A 117 3.58 8.97 10.74
N LYS A 118 2.88 10.09 10.53
CA LYS A 118 2.57 11.06 11.58
C LYS A 118 1.16 10.80 12.11
N ALA A 119 0.97 10.95 13.42
CA ALA A 119 -0.30 10.67 14.08
C ALA A 119 -1.49 11.39 13.44
N ASN A 120 -1.36 12.71 13.19
CA ASN A 120 -2.44 13.52 12.62
C ASN A 120 -2.84 13.08 11.21
N ASP A 121 -1.86 12.76 10.36
CA ASP A 121 -2.13 12.31 8.98
C ASP A 121 -2.77 10.90 8.99
N PHE A 122 -2.35 10.05 9.93
CA PHE A 122 -2.92 8.72 10.10
C PHE A 122 -4.38 8.77 10.56
N GLU A 123 -4.71 9.69 11.47
CA GLU A 123 -6.09 9.93 11.86
C GLU A 123 -6.96 10.34 10.66
N VAL A 124 -6.43 11.19 9.76
CA VAL A 124 -7.12 11.56 8.52
C VAL A 124 -7.33 10.34 7.64
N PHE A 125 -6.32 9.50 7.44
CA PHE A 125 -6.45 8.25 6.69
C PHE A 125 -7.56 7.36 7.26
N LEU A 126 -7.55 7.14 8.57
CA LEU A 126 -8.52 6.26 9.26
C LEU A 126 -9.95 6.79 9.13
N LYS A 127 -10.15 8.10 9.24
CA LYS A 127 -11.46 8.75 9.04
C LYS A 127 -11.93 8.65 7.59
N ASN A 128 -11.05 8.91 6.63
CA ASN A 128 -11.38 8.86 5.21
C ASN A 128 -11.69 7.44 4.74
N SER A 129 -11.11 6.44 5.39
CA SER A 129 -11.30 5.02 5.05
C SER A 129 -12.44 4.36 5.84
N LYS A 130 -13.22 5.08 6.65
CA LYS A 130 -14.22 4.51 7.59
C LYS A 130 -15.15 3.42 7.03
N ASP A 131 -15.51 3.52 5.75
CA ASP A 131 -16.44 2.59 5.10
C ASP A 131 -15.71 1.45 4.34
N ILE A 132 -14.41 1.30 4.57
CA ILE A 132 -13.54 0.32 3.93
C ILE A 132 -13.25 -0.82 4.89
N PHE A 133 -13.50 -2.05 4.41
CA PHE A 133 -13.06 -3.27 5.04
C PHE A 133 -11.72 -3.73 4.47
N ILE A 134 -10.76 -4.02 5.34
CA ILE A 134 -9.43 -4.50 4.96
C ILE A 134 -9.21 -5.81 5.69
N LYS A 135 -9.26 -6.95 4.99
CA LYS A 135 -9.08 -8.24 5.65
C LYS A 135 -7.72 -8.32 6.35
N GLU A 136 -6.64 -7.98 5.65
CA GLU A 136 -5.30 -7.98 6.21
C GLU A 136 -4.60 -6.62 6.04
N LEU A 137 -4.29 -5.98 7.18
CA LEU A 137 -3.63 -4.68 7.23
C LEU A 137 -2.22 -4.82 7.79
N LEU A 138 -1.23 -4.45 6.99
CA LEU A 138 0.18 -4.39 7.36
C LEU A 138 0.64 -2.94 7.43
N ILE A 139 1.31 -2.59 8.53
CA ILE A 139 1.90 -1.28 8.72
C ILE A 139 3.34 -1.44 9.19
N MET A 140 4.28 -0.99 8.36
CA MET A 140 5.66 -0.75 8.76
C MET A 140 5.85 0.74 9.03
N GLN A 141 5.85 1.10 10.30
CA GLN A 141 6.04 2.47 10.76
C GLN A 141 7.53 2.80 10.83
N LYS A 142 7.97 3.68 9.91
CA LYS A 142 9.35 4.21 9.82
C LYS A 142 9.61 5.43 10.69
N GLY A 143 8.55 6.05 11.21
CA GLY A 143 8.60 7.18 12.12
C GLY A 143 8.63 6.77 13.60
N SER A 144 8.59 7.77 14.46
CA SER A 144 8.58 7.60 15.93
C SER A 144 7.21 7.83 16.57
N ASP A 145 6.23 8.32 15.81
CA ASP A 145 4.91 8.64 16.32
C ASP A 145 4.16 7.36 16.74
N ASP A 146 3.42 7.48 17.84
CA ASP A 146 2.54 6.42 18.32
C ASP A 146 1.25 6.39 17.48
N ILE A 147 1.15 5.36 16.65
CA ILE A 147 -0.03 5.09 15.82
C ILE A 147 -0.98 4.09 16.48
N LEU A 148 -0.51 3.34 17.50
CA LEU A 148 -1.24 2.23 18.09
C LEU A 148 -2.53 2.74 18.75
N HIS A 149 -2.46 3.88 19.45
CA HIS A 149 -3.65 4.53 20.01
C HIS A 149 -4.77 4.74 18.98
N TYR A 150 -4.42 5.19 17.77
CA TYR A 150 -5.38 5.44 16.71
C TYR A 150 -5.92 4.14 16.10
N ILE A 151 -5.07 3.11 15.99
CA ILE A 151 -5.50 1.77 15.55
C ILE A 151 -6.54 1.22 16.53
N LYS A 152 -6.28 1.31 17.84
CA LYS A 152 -7.26 0.86 18.84
C LYS A 152 -8.58 1.61 18.71
N LYS A 153 -8.53 2.93 18.60
CA LYS A 153 -9.72 3.78 18.50
C LYS A 153 -10.55 3.53 17.22
N PHE A 154 -9.92 3.46 16.05
CA PHE A 154 -10.65 3.46 14.77
C PHE A 154 -10.77 2.08 14.12
N ILE A 155 -9.88 1.13 14.43
CA ILE A 155 -9.90 -0.20 13.81
C ILE A 155 -10.59 -1.23 14.71
N MET A 156 -10.28 -1.25 16.02
CA MET A 156 -10.90 -2.23 16.94
C MET A 156 -12.39 -1.97 17.13
N GLU A 157 -12.77 -0.72 17.42
CA GLU A 157 -14.17 -0.36 17.70
C GLU A 157 -15.07 -0.56 16.46
N GLU A 158 -14.56 -0.26 15.26
CA GLU A 158 -15.32 -0.32 14.01
C GLU A 158 -15.23 -1.70 13.31
N LYS A 159 -14.40 -2.63 13.82
CA LYS A 159 -14.20 -4.00 13.26
C LYS A 159 -13.88 -4.02 11.76
N ARG A 160 -13.02 -3.11 11.34
CA ARG A 160 -12.69 -2.90 9.91
C ARG A 160 -11.58 -3.80 9.38
N VAL A 161 -10.90 -4.53 10.28
CA VAL A 161 -9.75 -5.38 9.99
C VAL A 161 -9.93 -6.75 10.63
N GLU A 162 -9.49 -7.82 9.96
CA GLU A 162 -9.48 -9.19 10.51
C GLU A 162 -8.08 -9.59 10.99
N TYR A 163 -7.05 -9.30 10.19
CA TYR A 163 -5.63 -9.57 10.48
C TYR A 163 -4.84 -8.27 10.47
N LEU A 164 -4.03 -8.08 11.51
CA LEU A 164 -3.26 -6.87 11.70
C LEU A 164 -1.80 -7.21 12.00
N ALA A 165 -0.87 -6.70 11.19
CA ALA A 165 0.55 -6.76 11.50
C ALA A 165 1.14 -5.36 11.54
N ILE A 166 1.74 -4.99 12.66
CA ILE A 166 2.38 -3.68 12.82
C ILE A 166 3.80 -3.92 13.27
N TRP A 167 4.74 -3.35 12.51
CA TRP A 167 6.14 -3.29 12.90
C TRP A 167 6.56 -1.83 13.04
N ASN A 168 7.17 -1.50 14.16
CA ASN A 168 7.67 -0.16 14.45
C ASN A 168 9.19 -0.23 14.65
N PHE A 169 9.95 0.63 13.99
CA PHE A 169 11.43 0.67 14.14
C PHE A 169 11.90 0.78 15.60
N LYS A 170 11.11 1.44 16.47
CA LYS A 170 11.47 1.66 17.88
C LYS A 170 11.10 0.48 18.78
N TYR A 171 10.05 -0.26 18.46
CA TYR A 171 9.44 -1.24 19.38
C TYR A 171 9.39 -2.67 18.83
N GLY A 172 9.67 -2.87 17.54
CA GLY A 172 9.53 -4.16 16.85
C GLY A 172 8.09 -4.46 16.44
N ASP A 173 7.79 -5.75 16.25
CA ASP A 173 6.46 -6.27 15.92
C ASP A 173 5.51 -6.17 17.12
N LEU A 174 4.26 -5.78 16.87
CA LEU A 174 3.22 -5.69 17.88
C LEU A 174 2.94 -7.02 18.63
N PRO A 175 2.94 -8.20 17.97
CA PRO A 175 2.83 -9.49 18.65
C PRO A 175 3.87 -9.78 19.74
N TYR A 176 4.98 -9.03 19.85
CA TYR A 176 5.90 -9.17 20.98
C TYR A 176 5.28 -8.77 22.32
N PHE A 177 4.16 -8.03 22.32
CA PHE A 177 3.48 -7.55 23.51
C PHE A 177 2.24 -8.40 23.82
N GLU A 178 2.36 -9.35 24.75
CA GLU A 178 1.27 -10.28 25.11
C GLU A 178 -0.01 -9.56 25.57
N SER A 179 0.11 -8.42 26.23
CA SER A 179 -1.04 -7.59 26.63
C SER A 179 -1.81 -7.06 25.42
N GLU A 180 -1.11 -6.67 24.36
CA GLU A 180 -1.71 -6.18 23.12
C GLU A 180 -2.44 -7.32 22.41
N VAL A 181 -1.80 -8.49 22.27
CA VAL A 181 -2.42 -9.67 21.66
C VAL A 181 -3.78 -9.97 22.29
N LYS A 182 -3.82 -10.08 23.63
CA LYS A 182 -5.07 -10.35 24.36
C LYS A 182 -6.12 -9.27 24.15
N GLU A 183 -5.72 -8.00 24.07
CA GLU A 183 -6.64 -6.89 23.87
C GLU A 183 -7.28 -6.93 22.48
N PHE A 184 -6.49 -7.15 21.42
CA PHE A 184 -7.00 -7.24 20.05
C PHE A 184 -7.88 -8.48 19.82
N GLU A 185 -7.56 -9.62 20.47
CA GLU A 185 -8.38 -10.83 20.40
C GLU A 185 -9.81 -10.62 20.92
N LEU A 186 -10.01 -9.76 21.93
CA LEU A 186 -11.36 -9.41 22.43
C LEU A 186 -12.25 -8.75 21.37
N TYR A 187 -11.65 -8.15 20.34
CA TYR A 187 -12.33 -7.52 19.22
C TYR A 187 -12.37 -8.40 17.97
N ASN A 188 -11.91 -9.65 18.07
CA ASN A 188 -11.74 -10.60 16.97
C ASN A 188 -10.73 -10.15 15.90
N ILE A 189 -9.73 -9.37 16.30
CA ILE A 189 -8.61 -9.01 15.42
C ILE A 189 -7.43 -9.90 15.76
N LYS A 190 -6.90 -10.60 14.75
CA LYS A 190 -5.74 -11.47 14.91
C LYS A 190 -4.46 -10.68 14.63
N LEU A 191 -3.53 -10.70 15.57
CA LEU A 191 -2.22 -10.08 15.37
C LEU A 191 -1.27 -11.04 14.68
N ASN A 192 -0.63 -10.58 13.60
CA ASN A 192 0.39 -11.30 12.85
C ASN A 192 1.75 -10.60 12.96
N TYR A 193 2.82 -11.36 12.72
CA TYR A 193 4.18 -10.80 12.58
C TYR A 193 4.35 -10.21 11.19
N TYR A 194 4.86 -8.98 11.08
CA TYR A 194 4.90 -8.25 9.82
C TYR A 194 5.67 -9.02 8.72
N TYR A 195 6.91 -9.43 9.00
CA TYR A 195 7.77 -10.07 7.99
C TYR A 195 7.29 -11.45 7.54
N THR A 196 6.55 -12.15 8.40
CA THR A 196 5.99 -13.47 8.07
C THR A 196 4.74 -13.35 7.19
N THR A 197 4.13 -12.17 7.16
CA THR A 197 2.86 -11.88 6.49
C THR A 197 3.06 -11.14 5.16
N LEU A 198 4.24 -10.58 4.94
CA LEU A 198 4.54 -9.77 3.77
C LEU A 198 4.39 -10.57 2.46
N ILE A 199 3.41 -10.18 1.64
CA ILE A 199 3.22 -10.77 0.33
C ILE A 199 4.12 -10.05 -0.68
N HIS A 200 4.99 -10.81 -1.35
CA HIS A 200 5.72 -10.33 -2.52
C HIS A 200 4.97 -10.74 -3.80
N PRO A 201 4.86 -9.89 -4.83
CA PRO A 201 4.16 -10.21 -6.07
C PRO A 201 4.71 -11.48 -6.77
N TYR A 202 6.01 -11.76 -6.63
CA TYR A 202 6.62 -12.99 -7.12
C TYR A 202 6.16 -14.27 -6.40
N ASN A 203 5.72 -14.15 -5.14
CA ASN A 203 5.23 -15.27 -4.33
C ASN A 203 3.71 -15.45 -4.48
N PHE A 204 2.98 -14.37 -4.75
CA PHE A 204 1.53 -14.41 -4.96
C PHE A 204 1.09 -15.33 -6.10
N MET A 205 1.87 -15.39 -7.19
CA MET A 205 1.60 -16.33 -8.29
C MET A 205 1.70 -17.81 -7.89
N LYS A 206 2.42 -18.15 -6.80
CA LYS A 206 2.54 -19.55 -6.32
C LYS A 206 1.42 -19.97 -5.38
N GLU A 207 0.68 -19.03 -4.82
CA GLU A 207 -0.41 -19.30 -3.86
C GLU A 207 -1.78 -19.45 -4.57
N LEU A 208 -1.83 -19.16 -5.88
CA LEU A 208 -3.03 -19.26 -6.71
C LEU A 208 -3.12 -20.54 -7.56
N ASP A 209 -2.10 -21.41 -7.51
CA ASP A 209 -2.08 -22.77 -8.10
C ASP A 209 -2.36 -23.84 -7.02
#